data_AF-A0A0N4XGP2-F1
#
_entry.id   AF-A0A0N4XGP2-F1
#
_cell.length_a   1.000
_cell.length_b   1.000
_cell.length_c   1.000
_cell.angle_alpha   90.00
_cell.angle_beta   90.00
_cell.angle_gamma   90.00
#
_symmetry.space_group_name_H-M   'P 1'
#
loop_
_entity.id
_entity.type
_entity.pdbx_description
1 polymer ?
#
loop_
_entity_poly.entity_id
_entity_poly.type
_entity_poly.pdbx_seq_one_letter_code
_entity_poly.pdbx_strand_id
1 'polypeptide(L)'
;MRFFCLGILIVFIVEDAAGATKESKAAGTGKKVKKEKTGKDFWFSGKDQWYGHTLDLCFKQTPLPDDFNCYKYYWNYEPVYIDPVSTNPIIIIYRRFIPKKLIDGFLYDYRRKQKRMEKITDDDFMRDYIKNYKRRQANETTISHKSMSGVARVFNRVQSLIPMLNFSISGHWQVLSYRRGGHHAPHYDYITYSSPDQYSKTTRKYGNRFVTFSITLKEAEVGGVQQGLGAEI
;
A
#
# COMPACT_ATOMS: atom_id res chain seq x y z
N MET A 1 -12.90 -26.34 14.11
CA MET A 1 -11.70 -25.50 14.27
C MET A 1 -12.05 -24.08 13.84
N ARG A 2 -11.96 -23.10 14.74
CA ARG A 2 -12.14 -21.68 14.39
C ARG A 2 -10.76 -21.12 14.06
N PHE A 3 -10.44 -20.94 12.78
CA PHE A 3 -9.25 -20.21 12.35
C PHE A 3 -9.50 -18.72 12.66
N PHE A 4 -8.82 -18.20 13.68
CA PHE A 4 -8.81 -16.78 14.02
C PHE A 4 -7.49 -16.18 13.53
N CYS A 5 -7.57 -15.04 12.84
CA CYS A 5 -6.68 -14.75 11.72
C CYS A 5 -6.44 -13.23 11.58
N LEU A 6 -5.22 -12.78 11.89
CA LEU A 6 -4.82 -11.36 11.88
C LEU A 6 -4.51 -10.89 10.45
N GLY A 7 -5.30 -9.96 9.92
CA GLY A 7 -4.96 -9.23 8.68
C GLY A 7 -4.17 -7.95 8.96
N ILE A 8 -3.24 -7.56 8.07
CA ILE A 8 -2.78 -6.16 8.02
C ILE A 8 -3.67 -5.39 7.05
N LEU A 9 -3.98 -4.15 7.39
CA LEU A 9 -4.56 -3.21 6.47
C LEU A 9 -3.57 -2.11 6.08
N ILE A 10 -2.95 -2.23 4.91
CA ILE A 10 -1.99 -1.26 4.39
C ILE A 10 -2.66 -0.40 3.33
N VAL A 11 -2.43 0.90 3.38
CA VAL A 11 -3.05 1.82 2.43
C VAL A 11 -1.98 2.67 1.79
N PHE A 12 -1.91 2.63 0.47
CA PHE A 12 -0.91 3.37 -0.29
C PHE A 12 -1.50 4.70 -0.77
N ILE A 13 -0.85 5.80 -0.41
CA ILE A 13 -1.03 7.13 -0.96
C ILE A 13 0.28 7.52 -1.65
N VAL A 14 0.22 8.08 -2.86
CA VAL A 14 1.41 8.68 -3.49
C VAL A 14 1.19 10.19 -3.59
N GLU A 15 2.03 10.96 -2.90
CA GLU A 15 1.98 12.42 -2.89
C GLU A 15 3.07 12.99 -3.78
N ASP A 16 2.66 13.76 -4.81
CA ASP A 16 3.58 14.55 -5.60
C ASP A 16 4.07 15.74 -4.76
N ALA A 17 5.39 15.88 -4.64
CA ALA A 17 5.97 17.08 -4.07
C ALA A 17 5.71 18.24 -5.04
N ALA A 18 4.70 19.05 -4.76
CA ALA A 18 4.50 20.33 -5.43
C ALA A 18 5.67 21.26 -5.08
N GLY A 19 6.60 21.43 -6.02
CA GLY A 19 7.75 22.33 -5.94
C GLY A 19 7.90 23.09 -7.26
N ALA A 20 7.39 24.31 -7.23
CA ALA A 20 7.38 25.36 -8.25
C ALA A 20 8.37 25.25 -9.43
N THR A 21 7.84 25.28 -10.65
CA THR A 21 8.53 25.90 -11.79
C THR A 21 7.58 26.92 -12.40
N LYS A 22 7.94 28.20 -12.25
CA LYS A 22 7.23 29.34 -12.85
C LYS A 22 7.23 29.17 -14.36
N GLU A 23 6.03 29.24 -14.97
CA GLU A 23 5.87 29.44 -16.40
C GLU A 23 6.54 30.74 -16.83
N SER A 24 7.36 30.67 -17.88
CA SER A 24 7.58 31.80 -18.77
C SER A 24 7.21 31.34 -20.18
N LYS A 25 6.29 32.08 -20.80
CA LYS A 25 5.80 31.87 -22.16
C LYS A 25 6.89 32.26 -23.16
N ALA A 26 7.08 31.43 -24.19
CA ALA A 26 7.42 31.90 -25.54
C ALA A 26 6.90 30.90 -26.57
N ALA A 27 6.22 31.43 -27.59
CA ALA A 27 5.57 30.71 -28.67
C ALA A 27 6.59 30.08 -29.63
N GLY A 28 6.19 28.96 -30.27
CA GLY A 28 6.96 28.34 -31.34
C GLY A 28 6.32 27.05 -31.83
N THR A 29 5.66 27.15 -32.98
CA THR A 29 5.09 26.06 -33.78
C THR A 29 6.12 24.96 -34.06
N GLY A 30 5.76 23.70 -33.77
CA GLY A 30 6.61 22.56 -34.09
C GLY A 30 6.08 21.26 -33.49
N LYS A 31 5.41 20.47 -34.32
CA LYS A 31 4.94 19.11 -34.01
C LYS A 31 6.15 18.22 -33.71
N LYS A 32 6.56 18.08 -32.44
CA LYS A 32 7.55 17.10 -32.00
C LYS A 32 6.84 15.89 -31.41
N VAL A 33 6.84 14.80 -32.18
CA VAL A 33 6.64 13.44 -31.70
C VAL A 33 7.54 13.25 -30.47
N LYS A 34 6.95 13.01 -29.30
CA LYS A 34 7.71 12.72 -28.07
C LYS A 34 8.41 11.39 -28.28
N LYS A 35 9.70 11.45 -28.64
CA LYS A 35 10.63 10.34 -28.51
C LYS A 35 10.60 9.90 -27.05
N GLU A 36 10.20 8.66 -26.85
CA GLU A 36 10.20 7.97 -25.57
C GLU A 36 11.63 8.08 -24.98
N LYS A 37 11.74 8.73 -23.82
CA LYS A 37 13.03 8.88 -23.14
C LYS A 37 13.37 7.55 -22.47
N THR A 38 13.90 6.63 -23.24
CA THR A 38 14.65 5.48 -22.75
C THR A 38 15.88 5.99 -22.00
N GLY A 39 15.99 5.66 -20.70
CA GLY A 39 17.20 5.89 -19.90
C GLY A 39 17.29 7.26 -19.24
N LYS A 40 16.49 7.50 -18.20
CA LYS A 40 16.99 8.26 -17.05
C LYS A 40 17.40 7.22 -16.02
N ASP A 41 18.64 7.26 -15.56
CA ASP A 41 19.07 6.47 -14.41
C ASP A 41 18.16 6.81 -13.23
N PHE A 42 17.18 5.94 -12.98
CA PHE A 42 16.26 6.08 -11.86
C PHE A 42 17.02 5.70 -10.59
N TRP A 43 17.74 6.68 -10.04
CA TRP A 43 18.44 6.55 -8.77
C TRP A 43 17.47 6.78 -7.60
N PHE A 44 17.44 5.86 -6.63
CA PHE A 44 16.73 6.02 -5.37
C PHE A 44 17.62 5.59 -4.19
N SER A 45 17.42 6.21 -3.03
CA SER A 45 18.18 5.92 -1.80
C SER A 45 17.93 4.49 -1.32
N GLY A 46 18.93 3.78 -0.78
CA GLY A 46 18.70 2.44 -0.21
C GLY A 46 18.65 1.29 -1.23
N LYS A 47 19.12 1.51 -2.47
CA LYS A 47 19.23 0.46 -3.51
C LYS A 47 19.99 -0.79 -3.03
N ASP A 48 20.97 -0.61 -2.15
CA ASP A 48 21.75 -1.68 -1.50
C ASP A 48 20.91 -2.62 -0.61
N GLN A 49 19.74 -2.16 -0.18
CA GLN A 49 18.81 -2.93 0.65
C GLN A 49 17.87 -3.83 -0.17
N TRP A 50 17.98 -3.79 -1.50
CA TRP A 50 17.17 -4.54 -2.44
C TRP A 50 18.00 -5.66 -3.06
N TYR A 51 17.36 -6.81 -3.28
CA TYR A 51 18.01 -7.89 -4.04
C TYR A 51 18.06 -7.51 -5.52
N GLY A 52 19.16 -7.88 -6.20
CA GLY A 52 19.40 -7.52 -7.61
C GLY A 52 18.25 -7.90 -8.53
N HIS A 53 17.74 -9.14 -8.42
CA HIS A 53 16.62 -9.61 -9.23
C HIS A 53 15.33 -8.81 -9.01
N THR A 54 15.11 -8.24 -7.82
CA THR A 54 13.90 -7.48 -7.52
C THR A 54 13.96 -6.07 -8.11
N LEU A 55 15.16 -5.51 -8.24
CA LEU A 55 15.38 -4.22 -8.93
C LEU A 55 15.05 -4.34 -10.43
N ASP A 56 15.31 -5.49 -11.05
CA ASP A 56 15.00 -5.73 -12.46
C ASP A 56 13.48 -5.87 -12.71
N LEU A 57 12.74 -6.32 -11.69
CA LEU A 57 11.27 -6.45 -11.73
C LEU A 57 10.56 -5.09 -11.60
N CYS A 58 11.18 -4.06 -11.02
CA CYS A 58 10.58 -2.72 -10.92
C CYS A 58 10.28 -2.09 -12.29
N PHE A 59 10.91 -2.58 -13.35
CA PHE A 59 10.81 -2.03 -14.71
C PHE A 59 10.07 -2.93 -15.69
N LYS A 60 9.62 -4.13 -15.28
CA LYS A 60 8.90 -5.06 -16.15
C LYS A 60 7.49 -5.27 -15.61
N GLN A 61 6.48 -5.04 -16.45
CA GLN A 61 5.12 -5.52 -16.15
C GLN A 61 5.15 -7.05 -16.20
N THR A 62 4.80 -7.70 -15.09
CA THR A 62 4.60 -9.16 -15.10
C THR A 62 3.32 -9.45 -15.88
N PRO A 63 3.36 -10.19 -16.99
CA PRO A 63 2.15 -10.58 -17.70
C PRO A 63 1.33 -11.50 -16.78
N LEU A 64 0.01 -11.32 -16.79
CA LEU A 64 -0.91 -12.22 -16.11
C LEU A 64 -0.87 -13.58 -16.83
N PRO A 65 -0.93 -14.71 -16.12
CA PRO A 65 -1.04 -16.02 -16.77
C PRO A 65 -2.38 -16.13 -17.52
N ASP A 66 -2.38 -16.76 -18.69
CA ASP A 66 -3.51 -16.78 -19.64
C ASP A 66 -4.81 -17.37 -19.07
N ASP A 67 -4.70 -18.19 -18.01
CA ASP A 67 -5.83 -18.90 -17.39
C ASP A 67 -6.57 -18.08 -16.30
N PHE A 68 -6.05 -16.91 -15.92
CA PHE A 68 -6.70 -16.06 -14.91
C PHE A 68 -7.76 -15.16 -15.53
N ASN A 69 -9.01 -15.58 -15.40
CA ASN A 69 -10.17 -14.80 -15.80
C ASN A 69 -10.58 -13.80 -14.69
N CYS A 70 -11.04 -12.61 -15.09
CA CYS A 70 -11.70 -11.69 -14.16
C CYS A 70 -13.05 -12.27 -13.71
N TYR A 71 -13.14 -12.73 -12.46
CA TYR A 71 -14.37 -13.28 -11.90
C TYR A 71 -15.26 -12.18 -11.32
N LYS A 72 -16.58 -12.40 -11.39
CA LYS A 72 -17.60 -11.55 -10.78
C LYS A 72 -18.48 -12.40 -9.90
N TYR A 73 -18.59 -12.02 -8.63
CA TYR A 73 -19.61 -12.58 -7.73
C TYR A 73 -20.49 -11.47 -7.20
N TYR A 74 -21.66 -11.83 -6.68
CA TYR A 74 -22.58 -10.90 -6.05
C TYR A 74 -22.61 -11.16 -4.55
N TRP A 75 -22.52 -10.09 -3.77
CA TRP A 75 -22.65 -10.15 -2.33
C TRP A 75 -23.49 -8.98 -1.86
N ASN A 76 -24.58 -9.26 -1.12
CA ASN A 76 -25.56 -8.25 -0.71
C ASN A 76 -26.02 -7.35 -1.87
N TYR A 77 -26.35 -7.96 -3.02
CA TYR A 77 -26.75 -7.27 -4.26
C TYR A 77 -25.69 -6.35 -4.88
N GLU A 78 -24.47 -6.32 -4.36
CA GLU A 78 -23.35 -5.60 -4.96
C GLU A 78 -22.45 -6.55 -5.77
N PRO A 79 -22.07 -6.19 -7.01
CA PRO A 79 -21.10 -6.95 -7.77
C PRO A 79 -19.69 -6.70 -7.24
N VAL A 80 -18.97 -7.77 -6.93
CA VAL A 80 -17.55 -7.76 -6.57
C VAL A 80 -16.75 -8.39 -7.71
N TYR A 81 -15.75 -7.65 -8.19
CA TYR A 81 -14.85 -8.09 -9.27
C TYR A 81 -13.52 -8.51 -8.65
N ILE A 82 -13.10 -9.73 -8.91
CA ILE A 82 -11.84 -10.28 -8.43
C ILE A 82 -11.00 -10.77 -9.59
N ASP A 83 -9.71 -10.58 -9.46
CA ASP A 83 -8.72 -11.01 -10.43
C ASP A 83 -7.59 -11.70 -9.68
N PRO A 84 -7.61 -13.03 -9.58
CA PRO A 84 -6.51 -13.77 -8.99
C PRO A 84 -5.30 -13.62 -9.93
N VAL A 85 -4.14 -13.26 -9.38
CA VAL A 85 -2.93 -13.03 -10.17
C VAL A 85 -1.82 -14.03 -9.84
N SER A 86 -1.95 -14.75 -8.72
CA SER A 86 -1.10 -15.89 -8.37
C SER A 86 -1.84 -16.83 -7.41
N THR A 87 -1.52 -18.13 -7.51
CA THR A 87 -1.97 -19.18 -6.58
C THR A 87 -0.90 -19.53 -5.53
N ASN A 88 0.37 -19.21 -5.79
CA ASN A 88 1.46 -19.37 -4.83
C ASN A 88 2.46 -18.20 -4.90
N PRO A 89 2.47 -17.28 -3.91
CA PRO A 89 1.46 -17.13 -2.87
C PRO A 89 0.11 -16.72 -3.49
N ILE A 90 -0.99 -16.92 -2.76
CA ILE A 90 -2.31 -16.48 -3.22
C ILE A 90 -2.33 -14.94 -3.26
N ILE A 91 -2.51 -14.36 -4.45
CA ILE A 91 -2.66 -12.92 -4.64
C ILE A 91 -3.94 -12.68 -5.43
N ILE A 92 -4.82 -11.85 -4.87
CA ILE A 92 -6.13 -11.51 -5.45
C ILE A 92 -6.27 -9.99 -5.51
N ILE A 93 -6.59 -9.47 -6.69
CA ILE A 93 -6.87 -8.04 -6.90
C ILE A 93 -8.38 -7.84 -6.92
N TYR A 94 -8.89 -7.03 -5.98
CA TYR A 94 -10.28 -6.58 -6.00
C TYR A 94 -10.43 -5.33 -6.88
N ARG A 95 -11.03 -5.47 -8.05
CA ARG A 95 -11.17 -4.38 -9.02
C ARG A 95 -12.40 -3.52 -8.70
N ARG A 96 -12.24 -2.19 -8.73
CA ARG A 96 -13.31 -1.20 -8.43
C ARG A 96 -13.99 -1.45 -7.08
N PHE A 97 -13.23 -1.96 -6.12
CA PHE A 97 -13.76 -2.46 -4.86
C PHE A 97 -14.35 -1.35 -3.98
N ILE A 98 -13.65 -0.22 -3.89
CA ILE A 98 -14.07 0.95 -3.10
C ILE A 98 -14.46 2.08 -4.06
N PRO A 99 -15.71 2.57 -4.01
CA PRO A 99 -16.13 3.72 -4.81
C PRO A 99 -15.29 4.96 -4.50
N LYS A 100 -14.98 5.75 -5.54
CA LYS A 100 -14.19 6.98 -5.44
C LYS A 100 -14.68 7.92 -4.33
N LYS A 101 -16.00 8.09 -4.18
CA LYS A 101 -16.61 8.90 -3.11
C LYS A 101 -16.21 8.46 -1.70
N LEU A 102 -16.00 7.16 -1.47
CA LEU A 102 -15.53 6.65 -0.18
C LEU A 102 -14.02 6.88 -0.01
N ILE A 103 -13.24 6.72 -1.08
CA ILE A 103 -11.81 7.06 -1.11
C ILE A 103 -11.60 8.54 -0.78
N ASP A 104 -12.38 9.44 -1.39
CA ASP A 104 -12.30 10.88 -1.14
C ASP A 104 -12.57 11.20 0.35
N GLY A 105 -13.58 10.54 0.94
CA GLY A 105 -13.88 10.66 2.36
C GLY A 105 -12.75 10.14 3.26
N PHE A 106 -12.11 9.03 2.89
CA PHE A 106 -10.95 8.51 3.60
C PHE A 106 -9.76 9.49 3.52
N LEU A 107 -9.45 9.99 2.32
CA LEU A 107 -8.37 10.94 2.10
C LEU A 107 -8.58 12.25 2.86
N TYR A 108 -9.82 12.72 2.96
CA TYR A 108 -10.18 13.88 3.79
C TYR A 108 -9.82 13.65 5.26
N ASP A 109 -10.21 12.49 5.81
CA ASP A 109 -9.90 12.13 7.19
C ASP A 109 -8.40 11.96 7.43
N TYR A 110 -7.70 11.29 6.51
CA TYR A 110 -6.25 11.14 6.55
C TYR A 110 -5.54 12.51 6.61
N ARG A 111 -5.88 13.44 5.71
CA ARG A 111 -5.28 14.79 5.69
C ARG A 111 -5.55 15.55 7.00
N ARG A 112 -6.74 15.40 7.57
CA ARG A 112 -7.09 15.99 8.87
C ARG A 112 -6.27 15.41 10.01
N LYS A 113 -5.99 14.09 9.98
CA LYS A 113 -5.14 13.42 10.97
C LYS A 113 -3.67 13.85 10.83
N GLN A 114 -3.14 13.89 9.61
CA GLN A 114 -1.79 14.38 9.29
C GLN A 114 -1.54 15.78 9.85
N LYS A 115 -2.42 16.76 9.55
CA LYS A 115 -2.33 18.13 10.08
C LYS A 115 -2.34 18.23 11.62
N ARG A 116 -2.94 17.25 12.30
CA ARG A 116 -2.92 17.18 13.78
C ARG A 116 -1.60 16.63 14.30
N MET A 117 -1.03 15.64 13.61
CA MET A 117 0.25 15.03 13.98
C MET A 117 1.43 15.97 13.72
N GLU A 118 1.39 16.78 12.65
CA GLU A 118 2.41 17.80 12.35
C GLU A 118 2.58 18.85 13.47
N LYS A 119 1.56 19.04 14.32
CA LYS A 119 1.59 19.97 15.46
C LYS A 119 2.22 19.38 16.72
N ILE A 120 2.47 18.07 16.74
CA ILE A 120 3.08 17.37 17.88
C ILE A 120 4.54 17.15 17.51
N THR A 121 5.37 18.16 17.77
CA THR A 121 6.83 18.11 17.57
C THR A 121 7.50 17.93 18.92
N ASP A 122 7.58 16.69 19.39
CA ASP A 122 8.61 16.32 20.36
C ASP A 122 9.67 15.54 19.60
N ASP A 123 10.92 16.01 19.72
CA ASP A 123 12.10 15.38 19.13
C ASP A 123 12.47 14.17 19.98
N ASP A 124 12.27 12.98 19.42
CA ASP A 124 12.53 11.71 20.09
C ASP A 124 13.46 10.83 19.23
N PHE A 125 14.23 9.98 19.90
CA PHE A 125 15.19 9.00 19.36
C PHE A 125 14.64 8.22 18.15
N MET A 126 13.33 7.97 18.13
CA MET A 126 12.62 7.31 17.04
C MET A 126 12.70 8.05 15.69
N ARG A 127 12.84 9.39 15.67
CA ARG A 127 13.01 10.16 14.42
C ARG A 127 14.32 9.84 13.72
N ASP A 128 15.41 9.68 14.47
CA ASP A 128 16.72 9.38 13.88
C ASP A 128 16.76 7.96 13.30
N TYR A 129 16.19 6.98 14.03
CA TYR A 129 16.01 5.62 13.51
C TYR A 129 15.19 5.59 12.22
N ILE A 130 14.06 6.31 12.16
CA ILE A 130 13.22 6.40 10.95
C ILE A 130 13.96 7.09 9.81
N LYS A 131 14.74 8.15 10.09
CA LYS A 131 15.54 8.87 9.08
C LYS A 131 16.62 7.97 8.47
N ASN A 132 17.19 7.08 9.27
CA ASN A 132 18.24 6.15 8.84
C ASN A 132 17.69 4.83 8.25
N TYR A 133 16.39 4.55 8.39
CA TYR A 133 15.76 3.35 7.85
C TYR A 133 15.54 3.43 6.33
N LYS A 134 16.60 3.14 5.58
CA LYS A 134 16.60 3.21 4.11
C LYS A 134 15.76 2.13 3.43
N ARG A 135 15.34 1.08 4.14
CA ARG A 135 14.47 0.02 3.61
C ARG A 135 13.05 0.51 3.30
N ARG A 136 12.56 1.52 4.02
CA ARG A 136 11.23 2.10 3.77
C ARG A 136 11.30 3.61 3.86
N GLN A 137 11.01 4.24 2.73
CA GLN A 137 10.96 5.69 2.59
C GLN A 137 9.51 6.10 2.30
N ALA A 138 8.70 6.17 3.36
CA ALA A 138 7.29 6.55 3.32
C ALA A 138 6.87 7.24 4.61
N ASN A 139 5.95 8.20 4.51
CA ASN A 139 5.30 8.81 5.66
C ASN A 139 4.18 7.90 6.14
N GLU A 140 4.33 7.35 7.34
CA GLU A 140 3.34 6.46 7.94
C GLU A 140 2.33 7.23 8.79
N THR A 141 1.05 6.82 8.74
CA THR A 141 0.02 7.27 9.65
C THR A 141 -0.89 6.12 10.03
N THR A 142 -0.98 5.88 11.34
CA THR A 142 -1.86 4.86 11.87
C THR A 142 -3.23 5.45 12.22
N ILE A 143 -4.30 4.84 11.71
CA ILE A 143 -5.68 5.27 11.96
C ILE A 143 -6.52 4.08 12.41
N SER A 144 -7.21 4.23 13.55
CA SER A 144 -8.12 3.19 14.03
C SER A 144 -9.34 3.06 13.13
N HIS A 145 -9.80 1.81 12.92
CA HIS A 145 -10.77 1.41 11.90
C HIS A 145 -12.04 2.26 11.83
N LYS A 146 -12.54 2.72 12.98
CA LYS A 146 -13.79 3.47 13.09
C LYS A 146 -13.64 4.84 13.74
N SER A 147 -12.41 5.33 13.91
CA SER A 147 -12.13 6.59 14.60
C SER A 147 -12.57 7.85 13.84
N MET A 148 -12.77 7.74 12.53
CA MET A 148 -13.15 8.85 11.65
C MET A 148 -14.17 8.35 10.62
N SER A 149 -15.10 9.20 10.19
CA SER A 149 -16.29 8.78 9.44
C SER A 149 -15.98 8.23 8.04
N GLY A 150 -15.09 8.87 7.29
CA GLY A 150 -14.61 8.40 5.98
C GLY A 150 -13.86 7.07 6.10
N VAL A 151 -12.96 6.97 7.09
CA VAL A 151 -12.22 5.73 7.38
C VAL A 151 -13.16 4.58 7.77
N ALA A 152 -14.14 4.86 8.64
CA ALA A 152 -15.13 3.89 9.08
C ALA A 152 -15.98 3.35 7.91
N ARG A 153 -16.35 4.21 6.95
CA ARG A 153 -17.14 3.80 5.78
C ARG A 153 -16.37 2.84 4.87
N VAL A 154 -15.08 3.09 4.65
CA VAL A 154 -14.23 2.15 3.89
C VAL A 154 -14.08 0.84 4.67
N PHE A 155 -13.79 0.89 5.96
CA PHE A 155 -13.67 -0.31 6.80
C PHE A 155 -14.94 -1.17 6.80
N ASN A 156 -16.10 -0.55 7.02
CA ASN A 156 -17.37 -1.27 7.02
C ASN A 156 -17.65 -1.91 5.65
N ARG A 157 -17.30 -1.24 4.55
CA ARG A 157 -17.43 -1.81 3.20
C ARG A 157 -16.52 -3.03 3.01
N VAL A 158 -15.24 -2.92 3.35
CA VAL A 158 -14.27 -4.03 3.25
C VAL A 158 -14.77 -5.24 4.05
N GLN A 159 -15.15 -5.03 5.30
CA GLN A 159 -15.68 -6.07 6.18
C GLN A 159 -16.97 -6.70 5.65
N SER A 160 -17.81 -5.93 4.97
CA SER A 160 -19.08 -6.41 4.43
C SER A 160 -18.91 -7.22 3.15
N LEU A 161 -17.95 -6.87 2.28
CA LEU A 161 -17.80 -7.49 0.95
C LEU A 161 -16.77 -8.62 0.90
N ILE A 162 -15.94 -8.76 1.93
CA ILE A 162 -14.98 -9.87 2.10
C ILE A 162 -15.36 -10.63 3.37
N PRO A 163 -16.46 -11.41 3.35
CA PRO A 163 -17.02 -12.04 4.56
C PRO A 163 -16.13 -13.17 5.10
N MET A 164 -15.23 -13.71 4.27
CA MET A 164 -14.31 -14.77 4.65
C MET A 164 -13.20 -14.30 5.61
N LEU A 165 -12.98 -12.98 5.73
CA LEU A 165 -11.97 -12.40 6.60
C LEU A 165 -12.62 -11.60 7.73
N ASN A 166 -12.12 -11.79 8.95
CA ASN A 166 -12.52 -10.98 10.09
C ASN A 166 -11.54 -9.81 10.26
N PHE A 167 -11.86 -8.64 9.70
CA PHE A 167 -11.04 -7.44 9.84
C PHE A 167 -11.15 -6.81 11.24
N SER A 168 -12.08 -7.21 12.10
CA SER A 168 -12.17 -6.66 13.46
C SER A 168 -10.96 -7.02 14.34
N ILE A 169 -10.26 -8.11 14.00
CA ILE A 169 -9.00 -8.51 14.65
C ILE A 169 -7.77 -8.02 13.88
N SER A 170 -7.94 -7.31 12.76
CA SER A 170 -6.81 -6.76 12.00
C SER A 170 -6.10 -5.64 12.77
N GLY A 171 -4.85 -5.37 12.40
CA GLY A 171 -4.17 -4.15 12.82
C GLY A 171 -4.92 -2.90 12.35
N HIS A 172 -4.67 -1.76 13.01
CA HIS A 172 -5.16 -0.46 12.54
C HIS A 172 -4.74 -0.18 11.09
N TRP A 173 -5.44 0.75 10.43
CA TRP A 173 -5.06 1.20 9.09
C TRP A 173 -3.65 1.81 9.15
N GLN A 174 -2.74 1.24 8.39
CA GLN A 174 -1.41 1.78 8.18
C GLN A 174 -1.38 2.51 6.83
N VAL A 175 -1.51 3.83 6.88
CA VAL A 175 -1.52 4.67 5.68
C VAL A 175 -0.10 5.12 5.38
N LEU A 176 0.43 4.72 4.22
CA LEU A 176 1.78 5.01 3.75
C LEU A 176 1.69 6.01 2.60
N SER A 177 2.21 7.22 2.83
CA SER A 177 2.37 8.24 1.79
C SER A 177 3.79 8.21 1.22
N TYR A 178 3.90 7.92 -0.07
CA TYR A 178 5.16 7.89 -0.80
C TYR A 178 5.33 9.19 -1.56
N ARG A 179 6.43 9.90 -1.27
CA ARG A 179 6.91 11.02 -2.08
C ARG A 179 7.77 10.48 -3.22
N ARG A 180 8.12 11.33 -4.18
CA ARG A 180 9.05 10.97 -5.26
C ARG A 180 10.35 10.38 -4.69
N GLY A 181 10.73 9.18 -5.18
CA GLY A 181 11.88 8.42 -4.69
C GLY A 181 11.61 7.60 -3.42
N GLY A 182 10.44 7.76 -2.81
CA GLY A 182 9.94 6.91 -1.74
C GLY A 182 9.67 5.51 -2.24
N HIS A 183 9.94 4.52 -1.39
CA HIS A 183 9.89 3.11 -1.74
C HIS A 183 9.77 2.25 -0.49
N HIS A 184 9.49 0.97 -0.69
CA HIS A 184 9.50 -0.02 0.38
C HIS A 184 10.19 -1.28 -0.16
N ALA A 185 11.30 -1.66 0.47
CA ALA A 185 12.02 -2.86 0.12
C ALA A 185 11.12 -4.10 0.29
N PRO A 186 11.30 -5.13 -0.55
CA PRO A 186 10.63 -6.41 -0.40
C PRO A 186 10.83 -6.99 1.01
N HIS A 187 9.75 -7.44 1.61
CA HIS A 187 9.74 -8.00 2.96
C HIS A 187 8.52 -8.89 3.14
N TYR A 188 8.54 -9.69 4.19
CA TYR A 188 7.36 -10.42 4.66
C TYR A 188 6.58 -9.59 5.66
N ASP A 189 5.27 -9.71 5.58
CA ASP A 189 4.34 -9.01 6.48
C ASP A 189 4.14 -9.73 7.83
N TYR A 190 4.49 -11.02 7.91
CA TYR A 190 4.47 -11.76 9.17
C TYR A 190 5.55 -11.23 10.12
N ILE A 191 5.26 -11.28 11.42
CA ILE A 191 6.20 -10.81 12.43
C ILE A 191 7.15 -11.93 12.75
N THR A 192 8.45 -11.69 12.58
CA THR A 192 9.48 -12.64 13.04
C THR A 192 9.77 -12.37 14.51
N TYR A 193 9.68 -13.41 15.34
CA TYR A 193 10.02 -13.35 16.76
C TYR A 193 11.22 -14.26 17.00
N SER A 194 12.16 -13.84 17.83
CA SER A 194 13.30 -14.68 18.20
C SER A 194 12.91 -15.77 19.19
N SER A 195 11.85 -15.57 19.97
CA SER A 195 11.27 -16.59 20.85
C SER A 195 9.78 -16.34 21.13
N PRO A 196 9.01 -17.37 21.54
CA PRO A 196 7.61 -17.21 21.96
C PRO A 196 7.40 -16.21 23.10
N ASP A 197 8.41 -15.98 23.94
CA ASP A 197 8.32 -15.01 25.04
C ASP A 197 8.14 -13.58 24.54
N GLN A 198 8.63 -13.28 23.34
CA GLN A 198 8.49 -11.97 22.70
C GLN A 198 7.14 -11.78 22.01
N TYR A 199 6.25 -12.77 22.02
CA TYR A 199 4.95 -12.65 21.40
C TYR A 199 4.14 -11.53 22.05
N SER A 200 3.69 -10.59 21.21
CA SER A 200 2.76 -9.55 21.62
C SER A 200 1.46 -10.16 22.17
N LYS A 201 0.73 -9.43 23.01
CA LYS A 201 -0.60 -9.86 23.50
C LYS A 201 -1.52 -10.28 22.35
N THR A 202 -1.48 -9.54 21.25
CA THR A 202 -2.24 -9.82 20.03
C THR A 202 -1.80 -11.14 19.39
N THR A 203 -0.49 -11.36 19.23
CA THR A 203 0.06 -12.58 18.63
C THR A 203 -0.24 -13.82 19.47
N ARG A 204 -0.14 -13.71 20.80
CA ARG A 204 -0.51 -14.80 21.71
C ARG A 204 -2.00 -15.16 21.60
N LYS A 205 -2.86 -14.17 21.35
CA LYS A 205 -4.32 -14.36 21.30
C LYS A 205 -4.84 -14.80 19.93
N TYR A 206 -4.29 -14.26 18.85
CA TYR A 206 -4.83 -14.42 17.50
C TYR A 206 -3.84 -15.02 16.49
N GLY A 207 -2.63 -15.36 16.93
CA GLY A 207 -1.57 -15.84 16.05
C GLY A 207 -0.85 -14.71 15.29
N ASN A 208 0.03 -15.11 14.39
CA ASN A 208 0.78 -14.19 13.53
C ASN A 208 -0.10 -13.66 12.37
N ARG A 209 0.42 -12.68 11.65
CA ARG A 209 -0.21 -12.18 10.42
C ARG A 209 -0.09 -13.23 9.33
N PHE A 210 -1.20 -13.50 8.65
CA PHE A 210 -1.28 -14.50 7.58
C PHE A 210 -1.80 -13.90 6.26
N VAL A 211 -2.40 -12.71 6.31
CA VAL A 211 -2.91 -12.00 5.14
C VAL A 211 -2.64 -10.51 5.25
N THR A 212 -2.34 -9.89 4.12
CA THR A 212 -2.30 -8.44 3.99
C THR A 212 -3.36 -8.02 2.99
N PHE A 213 -4.20 -7.09 3.41
CA PHE A 213 -5.15 -6.43 2.54
C PHE A 213 -4.64 -5.01 2.29
N SER A 214 -4.49 -4.65 1.01
CA SER A 214 -4.05 -3.32 0.63
C SER A 214 -5.07 -2.57 -0.23
N ILE A 215 -5.12 -1.25 -0.05
CA ILE A 215 -5.92 -0.37 -0.90
C ILE A 215 -5.03 0.76 -1.42
N THR A 216 -5.08 1.00 -2.73
CA THR A 216 -4.52 2.20 -3.34
C THR A 216 -5.54 3.33 -3.27
N LEU A 217 -5.23 4.43 -2.58
CA LEU A 217 -6.12 5.61 -2.52
C LEU A 217 -5.81 6.64 -3.60
N LYS A 218 -4.54 6.72 -4.00
CA LYS A 218 -4.06 7.57 -5.08
C LYS A 218 -2.96 6.85 -5.83
N GLU A 219 -3.15 6.68 -7.14
CA GLU A 219 -2.17 6.08 -8.04
C GLU A 219 -1.01 7.05 -8.30
N ALA A 220 0.19 6.49 -8.51
CA ALA A 220 1.34 7.24 -8.98
C ALA A 220 1.23 7.47 -10.50
N GLU A 221 1.72 8.61 -10.98
CA GLU A 221 1.82 8.83 -12.43
C GLU A 221 2.84 7.89 -13.10
N VAL A 222 3.91 7.54 -12.37
CA VAL A 222 4.96 6.61 -12.81
C VAL A 222 5.47 5.79 -11.61
N GLY A 223 5.55 4.47 -11.76
CA GLY A 223 6.03 3.56 -10.71
C GLY A 223 4.98 3.24 -9.64
N GLY A 224 5.43 2.88 -8.44
CA GLY A 224 4.54 2.62 -7.29
C GLY A 224 3.80 1.28 -7.32
N VAL A 225 4.21 0.35 -8.19
CA VAL A 225 3.60 -0.98 -8.28
C VAL A 225 3.96 -1.83 -7.06
N GLN A 226 2.94 -2.44 -6.44
CA GLN A 226 3.14 -3.43 -5.38
C GLN A 226 3.58 -4.76 -6.00
N GLN A 227 4.72 -5.28 -5.57
CA GLN A 227 5.23 -6.59 -6.01
C GLN A 227 4.84 -7.66 -4.98
N GLY A 228 4.07 -8.68 -5.41
CA GLY A 228 3.88 -9.90 -4.64
C GLY A 228 4.76 -10.99 -5.24
N LEU A 229 5.87 -11.33 -4.58
CA LEU A 229 6.80 -12.34 -5.08
C LEU A 229 6.46 -13.73 -4.54
N GLY A 230 6.63 -14.72 -5.42
CA GLY A 230 6.51 -16.15 -5.22
C GLY A 230 7.21 -16.65 -3.95
N ALA A 231 6.52 -17.47 -3.18
CA ALA A 231 7.13 -18.28 -2.14
C ALA A 231 7.75 -19.51 -2.82
N GLU A 232 9.07 -19.52 -2.95
CA GLU A 232 9.78 -20.80 -2.87
C GLU A 232 9.82 -21.17 -1.39
N ILE A 233 9.21 -22.33 -1.06
CA ILE A 233 9.35 -23.02 0.22
C ILE A 233 10.60 -23.88 0.13
#